data_AF-A0A917HPB5-F1
#
_entry.id   AF-A0A917HPB5-F1
#
_cell.length_a   1.000
_cell.length_b   1.000
_cell.length_c   1.000
_cell.angle_alpha   90.00
_cell.angle_beta   90.00
_cell.angle_gamma   90.00
#
_symmetry.space_group_name_H-M   'P 1'
#
loop_
_entity.id
_entity.type
_entity.pdbx_description
1 polymer ?
#
loop_
_entity_poly.entity_id
_entity_poly.type
_entity_poly.pdbx_seq_one_letter_code
_entity_poly.pdbx_strand_id
1 'polypeptide(L)'
;MTVKMKRSFLMLLAVLVVVGLLPGAVFAANESATVEVRFKIGSSTVNINGESLKVQAPYEANGTTMVPLSVITKAFGASLQLQDNKIITLTYNDKKVVVTIGSKTVKVNNVSKTVTVAPVIVKNTTMVPVRVIVEAFGATIGKDSATKEIVIKGNRANSAGGGSSIDTDYGKTKVGDSYLGWSMNYPPGLALANQSDDGAIVFWADAKSSHVVVATIKNVGELTSEEVRKEIQAWFDSDEVTLDKRTLTVGGYNVEKIVTRTKEREQLFEYRGILKGEDLYLVIVGTAGKEKAVLDSYQTLLNSFKPSFDKSDKQLKDITKVVNGLIEFHDKDYGLKVKLPSGWYRDTESTNPSFFSKDSLFELEITSLTEGDTAEKWLQRRQAILKEDFQPDYLRNEKLSEITLKNGKALVLSNEFTYDQKTWHRSNEVFLIVGNYRYALDFNYDVKLGSEGESLFQKTMASVELDTAFVEREFGLIEDENDTAIRTKKLTKKSNTYKYSIELPAFWNGGATDFESDEFLYYDRFGSFAGYIYEDDTVLNVSNSILKDIRGDKRNTISSSSSTTIGGKSAEKIVVKYVDSNNLPSTDYVYFVEHNGNVLLLVYSITDANATTTALGRLDAVIQSIKFL
;
A
#
# COMPACT_ATOMS: atom_id res chain seq x y z
N MET A 1 23.30 4.06 15.49
CA MET A 1 22.96 2.72 16.01
C MET A 1 21.63 2.32 15.37
N THR A 2 21.68 1.58 14.27
CA THR A 2 20.53 1.29 13.41
C THR A 2 19.66 0.20 14.03
N VAL A 3 18.53 0.60 14.62
CA VAL A 3 17.54 -0.31 15.18
C VAL A 3 16.80 -0.97 14.02
N LYS A 4 17.11 -2.24 13.74
CA LYS A 4 16.28 -3.10 12.88
C LYS A 4 14.98 -3.41 13.62
N MET A 5 13.90 -2.75 13.22
CA MET A 5 12.55 -2.99 13.76
C MET A 5 12.01 -4.35 13.28
N LYS A 6 11.63 -5.20 14.24
CA LYS A 6 10.93 -6.46 14.02
C LYS A 6 9.50 -6.16 13.59
N ARG A 7 9.08 -6.66 12.42
CA ARG A 7 7.70 -6.57 11.95
C ARG A 7 6.88 -7.71 12.55
N SER A 8 5.97 -7.38 13.46
CA SER A 8 4.92 -8.28 13.92
C SER A 8 3.65 -7.44 14.14
N PHE A 9 2.62 -7.63 13.32
CA PHE A 9 1.28 -7.99 13.78
C PHE A 9 0.27 -8.19 12.62
N LEU A 10 -0.66 -9.12 12.86
CA LEU A 10 -1.77 -9.56 12.02
C LEU A 10 -3.06 -8.75 12.30
N MET A 11 -3.90 -8.64 11.26
CA MET A 11 -5.38 -8.67 11.20
C MET A 11 -6.24 -7.81 12.14
N LEU A 12 -7.15 -7.02 11.54
CA LEU A 12 -8.55 -7.00 11.99
C LEU A 12 -9.55 -6.77 10.84
N LEU A 13 -10.73 -7.33 11.07
CA LEU A 13 -11.96 -7.54 10.29
C LEU A 13 -12.74 -6.26 9.90
N ALA A 14 -13.40 -6.24 8.74
CA ALA A 14 -14.66 -5.49 8.55
C ALA A 14 -15.51 -6.08 7.40
N VAL A 15 -16.82 -6.18 7.64
CA VAL A 15 -17.84 -6.90 6.86
C VAL A 15 -19.07 -5.98 6.69
N LEU A 16 -19.69 -5.96 5.47
CA LEU A 16 -21.09 -5.56 5.11
C LEU A 16 -21.45 -4.04 5.20
N VAL A 17 -22.27 -3.34 4.40
CA VAL A 17 -23.31 -3.52 3.33
C VAL A 17 -23.52 -2.11 2.68
N VAL A 18 -23.93 -1.94 1.41
CA VAL A 18 -25.29 -1.51 0.94
C VAL A 18 -25.30 -1.43 -0.60
N VAL A 19 -26.46 -1.78 -1.17
CA VAL A 19 -26.85 -1.89 -2.58
C VAL A 19 -27.73 -0.70 -3.03
N GLY A 20 -27.61 -0.30 -4.31
CA GLY A 20 -28.68 0.31 -5.15
C GLY A 20 -28.67 1.85 -5.21
N LEU A 21 -28.93 2.55 -6.31
CA LEU A 21 -29.59 2.28 -7.61
C LEU A 21 -29.16 3.39 -8.62
N LEU A 22 -29.08 3.08 -9.92
CA LEU A 22 -29.23 4.08 -11.00
C LEU A 22 -30.36 3.65 -11.95
N PRO A 23 -31.13 4.61 -12.52
CA PRO A 23 -32.22 4.34 -13.45
C PRO A 23 -31.72 4.13 -14.89
N GLY A 24 -32.49 3.35 -15.66
CA GLY A 24 -32.06 2.71 -16.90
C GLY A 24 -32.21 3.51 -18.19
N ALA A 25 -31.69 2.90 -19.25
CA ALA A 25 -32.01 3.21 -20.64
C ALA A 25 -32.48 1.93 -21.34
N VAL A 26 -33.53 2.10 -22.15
CA VAL A 26 -34.34 1.06 -22.80
C VAL A 26 -33.56 0.37 -23.93
N PHE A 27 -33.62 -0.97 -23.94
CA PHE A 27 -33.02 -1.82 -24.97
C PHE A 27 -33.91 -1.93 -26.22
N ALA A 28 -33.31 -1.77 -27.40
CA ALA A 28 -33.84 -2.33 -28.64
C ALA A 28 -33.44 -3.81 -28.74
N ALA A 29 -34.40 -4.66 -29.09
CA ALA A 29 -34.26 -6.12 -29.15
C ALA A 29 -33.47 -6.57 -30.40
N ASN A 30 -32.52 -7.49 -30.20
CA ASN A 30 -31.94 -8.32 -31.28
C ASN A 30 -32.18 -9.80 -30.96
N GLU A 31 -32.45 -10.57 -32.01
CA GLU A 31 -32.91 -11.97 -32.03
C GLU A 31 -32.03 -12.94 -31.22
N SER A 32 -32.69 -13.82 -30.45
CA SER A 32 -32.05 -14.83 -29.60
C SER A 32 -31.56 -16.05 -30.38
N ALA A 33 -30.28 -16.42 -30.23
CA ALA A 33 -29.73 -17.67 -30.72
C ALA A 33 -30.17 -18.86 -29.83
N THR A 34 -30.79 -19.89 -30.43
CA THR A 34 -31.23 -21.10 -29.74
C THR A 34 -30.05 -21.97 -29.29
N VAL A 35 -30.18 -22.60 -28.12
CA VAL A 35 -29.17 -23.47 -27.48
C VAL A 35 -29.77 -24.85 -27.21
N GLU A 36 -29.03 -25.90 -27.59
CA GLU A 36 -29.35 -27.31 -27.30
C GLU A 36 -28.14 -28.01 -26.65
N VAL A 37 -28.36 -28.62 -25.48
CA VAL A 37 -27.37 -29.44 -24.77
C VAL A 37 -27.86 -30.87 -24.69
N ARG A 38 -27.04 -31.85 -25.11
CA ARG A 38 -27.35 -33.29 -25.03
C ARG A 38 -26.29 -34.04 -24.26
N PHE A 39 -26.70 -34.89 -23.33
CA PHE A 39 -25.77 -35.76 -22.60
C PHE A 39 -26.42 -37.01 -22.04
N LYS A 40 -25.60 -38.02 -21.74
CA LYS A 40 -26.02 -39.26 -21.08
C LYS A 40 -25.42 -39.34 -19.68
N ILE A 41 -26.21 -39.75 -18.70
CA ILE A 41 -25.73 -40.02 -17.34
C ILE A 41 -24.61 -41.07 -17.38
N GLY A 42 -23.51 -40.80 -16.67
CA GLY A 42 -22.31 -41.63 -16.64
C GLY A 42 -21.34 -41.42 -17.80
N SER A 43 -21.70 -40.65 -18.84
CA SER A 43 -20.80 -40.29 -19.94
C SER A 43 -19.95 -39.08 -19.58
N SER A 44 -18.65 -39.11 -19.90
CA SER A 44 -17.75 -37.94 -19.78
C SER A 44 -17.80 -37.00 -21.00
N THR A 45 -18.77 -37.19 -21.89
CA THR A 45 -18.97 -36.36 -23.09
C THR A 45 -20.36 -35.74 -23.08
N VAL A 46 -20.42 -34.42 -23.33
CA VAL A 46 -21.64 -33.61 -23.48
C VAL A 46 -21.58 -32.90 -24.83
N ASN A 47 -22.68 -32.88 -25.58
CA ASN A 47 -22.78 -32.13 -26.84
C ASN A 47 -23.51 -30.81 -26.59
N ILE A 48 -22.94 -29.70 -27.06
CA ILE A 48 -23.54 -28.36 -27.02
C ILE A 48 -23.65 -27.89 -28.47
N ASN A 49 -24.87 -27.70 -28.98
CA ASN A 49 -25.13 -27.32 -30.38
C ASN A 49 -24.40 -28.18 -31.42
N GLY A 50 -24.25 -29.48 -31.14
CA GLY A 50 -23.54 -30.44 -32.01
C GLY A 50 -22.03 -30.56 -31.74
N GLU A 51 -21.43 -29.67 -30.95
CA GLU A 51 -20.01 -29.77 -30.57
C GLU A 51 -19.83 -30.61 -29.29
N SER A 52 -18.93 -31.60 -29.35
CA SER A 52 -18.61 -32.45 -28.20
C SER A 52 -17.63 -31.78 -27.22
N LEU A 53 -17.96 -31.84 -25.94
CA LEU A 53 -17.17 -31.34 -24.81
C LEU A 53 -16.88 -32.47 -23.81
N LYS A 54 -15.62 -32.64 -23.45
CA LYS A 54 -15.20 -33.56 -22.39
C LYS A 54 -15.39 -32.91 -21.01
N VAL A 55 -16.09 -33.58 -20.11
CA VAL A 55 -16.44 -33.07 -18.78
C VAL A 55 -16.40 -34.17 -17.71
N GLN A 56 -16.46 -33.76 -16.44
CA GLN A 56 -16.80 -34.69 -15.36
C GLN A 56 -18.20 -35.27 -15.62
N ALA A 57 -18.32 -36.60 -15.61
CA ALA A 57 -19.54 -37.28 -16.02
C ALA A 57 -20.76 -36.83 -15.19
N PRO A 58 -21.87 -36.38 -15.82
CA PRO A 58 -23.12 -36.14 -15.13
C PRO A 58 -23.62 -37.42 -14.46
N TYR A 59 -24.21 -37.28 -13.28
CA TYR A 59 -24.74 -38.42 -12.51
C TYR A 59 -26.11 -38.11 -11.94
N GLU A 60 -26.81 -39.15 -11.49
CA GLU A 60 -28.06 -39.00 -10.76
C GLU A 60 -27.81 -39.23 -9.26
N ALA A 61 -28.35 -38.34 -8.43
CA ALA A 61 -28.38 -38.50 -6.98
C ALA A 61 -29.78 -38.20 -6.47
N ASN A 62 -30.40 -39.14 -5.75
CA ASN A 62 -31.75 -38.99 -5.18
C ASN A 62 -32.77 -38.44 -6.20
N GLY A 63 -32.81 -38.99 -7.41
CA GLY A 63 -33.70 -38.55 -8.50
C GLY A 63 -33.36 -37.17 -9.10
N THR A 64 -32.23 -36.56 -8.71
CA THR A 64 -31.74 -35.27 -9.20
C THR A 64 -30.56 -35.46 -10.12
N THR A 65 -30.65 -34.91 -11.34
CA THR A 65 -29.53 -34.90 -12.29
C THR A 65 -28.50 -33.85 -11.89
N MET A 66 -27.29 -34.30 -11.60
CA MET A 66 -26.12 -33.49 -11.25
C MET A 66 -25.24 -33.33 -12.48
N VAL A 67 -24.99 -32.08 -12.87
CA VAL A 67 -24.24 -31.74 -14.09
C VAL A 67 -23.12 -30.77 -13.72
N PRO A 68 -21.95 -30.82 -14.40
CA PRO A 68 -20.92 -29.80 -14.23
C PRO A 68 -21.49 -28.41 -14.51
N LEU A 69 -21.29 -27.48 -13.59
CA LEU A 69 -21.79 -26.11 -13.72
C LEU A 69 -21.31 -25.43 -15.01
N SER A 70 -20.09 -25.76 -15.44
CA SER A 70 -19.46 -25.29 -16.67
C SER A 70 -20.24 -25.59 -17.95
N VAL A 71 -20.97 -26.71 -17.99
CA VAL A 71 -21.80 -27.06 -19.14
C VAL A 71 -22.90 -26.02 -19.32
N ILE A 72 -23.47 -25.56 -18.21
CA ILE A 72 -24.60 -24.64 -18.20
C ILE A 72 -24.15 -23.22 -18.54
N THR A 73 -23.06 -22.74 -17.92
CA THR A 73 -22.52 -21.41 -18.22
C THR A 73 -22.03 -21.30 -19.66
N LYS A 74 -21.34 -22.33 -20.17
CA LYS A 74 -20.86 -22.35 -21.58
C LYS A 74 -22.01 -22.39 -22.59
N ALA A 75 -23.02 -23.22 -22.36
CA ALA A 75 -24.12 -23.39 -23.30
C ALA A 75 -25.03 -22.15 -23.34
N PHE A 76 -25.45 -21.65 -22.18
CA PHE A 76 -26.44 -20.58 -22.07
C PHE A 76 -25.84 -19.17 -22.02
N GLY A 77 -24.52 -19.04 -21.82
CA GLY A 77 -23.84 -17.75 -21.75
C GLY A 77 -24.11 -16.98 -20.46
N ALA A 78 -24.50 -17.67 -19.38
CA ALA A 78 -24.69 -17.05 -18.07
C ALA A 78 -23.33 -16.65 -17.47
N SER A 79 -23.22 -15.44 -16.93
CA SER A 79 -22.04 -15.02 -16.18
C SER A 79 -22.02 -15.68 -14.80
N LEU A 80 -20.82 -15.94 -14.29
CA LEU A 80 -20.58 -16.61 -13.02
C LEU A 80 -19.76 -15.70 -12.12
N GLN A 81 -20.22 -15.52 -10.88
CA GLN A 81 -19.46 -14.90 -9.81
C GLN A 81 -19.39 -15.89 -8.64
N LEU A 82 -18.18 -16.18 -8.19
CA LEU A 82 -17.93 -17.00 -7.02
C LEU A 82 -17.61 -16.08 -5.83
N GLN A 83 -18.32 -16.26 -4.72
CA GLN A 83 -18.09 -15.58 -3.44
C GLN A 83 -17.84 -16.65 -2.38
N ASP A 84 -16.90 -16.40 -1.46
CA ASP A 84 -16.57 -17.27 -0.33
C ASP A 84 -16.26 -18.74 -0.68
N ASN A 85 -15.81 -19.01 -1.93
CA ASN A 85 -15.59 -20.35 -2.50
C ASN A 85 -16.77 -21.33 -2.36
N LYS A 86 -17.97 -20.82 -2.06
CA LYS A 86 -19.18 -21.61 -1.79
C LYS A 86 -20.40 -21.02 -2.45
N ILE A 87 -20.50 -19.70 -2.55
CA ILE A 87 -21.66 -19.01 -3.09
C ILE A 87 -21.41 -18.74 -4.57
N ILE A 88 -22.12 -19.46 -5.42
CA ILE A 88 -22.09 -19.30 -6.86
C ILE A 88 -23.29 -18.46 -7.25
N THR A 89 -23.04 -17.28 -7.80
CA THR A 89 -24.06 -16.42 -8.39
C THR A 89 -23.97 -16.53 -9.91
N LEU A 90 -25.06 -16.97 -10.53
CA LEU A 90 -25.25 -16.99 -11.97
C LEU A 90 -26.14 -15.83 -12.38
N THR A 91 -25.70 -15.06 -13.37
CA THR A 91 -26.52 -14.00 -13.97
C THR A 91 -26.80 -14.35 -15.42
N TYR A 92 -28.07 -14.41 -15.78
CA TYR A 92 -28.56 -14.75 -17.11
C TYR A 92 -29.66 -13.75 -17.50
N ASN A 93 -29.35 -12.85 -18.44
CA ASN A 93 -30.19 -11.68 -18.73
C ASN A 93 -30.49 -10.90 -17.43
N ASP A 94 -31.76 -10.70 -17.12
CA ASP A 94 -32.31 -10.08 -15.91
C ASP A 94 -32.44 -11.03 -14.72
N LYS A 95 -32.06 -12.31 -14.87
CA LYS A 95 -32.24 -13.35 -13.87
C LYS A 95 -30.97 -13.63 -13.09
N LYS A 96 -31.12 -13.77 -11.77
CA LYS A 96 -30.05 -14.10 -10.83
C LYS A 96 -30.35 -15.40 -10.10
N VAL A 97 -29.45 -16.37 -10.19
CA VAL A 97 -29.54 -17.66 -9.48
C VAL A 97 -28.35 -17.79 -8.54
N VAL A 98 -28.61 -17.89 -7.25
CA VAL A 98 -27.57 -18.09 -6.23
C VAL A 98 -27.68 -19.51 -5.70
N VAL A 99 -26.63 -20.29 -5.89
CA VAL A 99 -26.50 -21.64 -5.32
C VAL A 99 -25.33 -21.64 -4.34
N THR A 100 -25.46 -22.37 -3.24
CA THR A 100 -24.37 -22.49 -2.26
C THR A 100 -23.93 -23.95 -2.15
N ILE A 101 -22.63 -24.20 -2.32
CA ILE A 101 -22.04 -25.54 -2.18
C ILE A 101 -22.34 -26.09 -0.78
N GLY A 102 -22.90 -27.29 -0.73
CA GLY A 102 -23.34 -27.96 0.50
C GLY A 102 -24.71 -27.50 1.03
N SER A 103 -25.35 -26.49 0.43
CA SER A 103 -26.69 -26.03 0.83
C SER A 103 -27.77 -26.52 -0.12
N LYS A 104 -28.89 -26.98 0.45
CA LYS A 104 -30.12 -27.29 -0.30
C LYS A 104 -30.94 -26.05 -0.62
N THR A 105 -30.53 -24.87 -0.20
CA THR A 105 -31.25 -23.61 -0.48
C THR A 105 -30.64 -22.93 -1.70
N VAL A 106 -31.47 -22.65 -2.69
CA VAL A 106 -31.14 -21.90 -3.91
C VAL A 106 -31.99 -20.64 -3.95
N LYS A 107 -31.41 -19.49 -4.29
CA LYS A 107 -32.19 -18.26 -4.50
C LYS A 107 -32.34 -17.98 -5.98
N VAL A 108 -33.56 -17.77 -6.45
CA VAL A 108 -33.86 -17.34 -7.83
C VAL A 108 -34.53 -15.99 -7.75
N ASN A 109 -33.91 -14.94 -8.27
CA ASN A 109 -34.38 -13.55 -8.20
C ASN A 109 -34.79 -13.15 -6.76
N ASN A 110 -33.91 -13.43 -5.80
CA ASN A 110 -34.10 -13.26 -4.34
C ASN A 110 -35.18 -14.13 -3.68
N VAL A 111 -35.89 -15.00 -4.41
CA VAL A 111 -36.83 -15.96 -3.82
C VAL A 111 -36.12 -17.28 -3.52
N SER A 112 -36.16 -17.70 -2.26
CA SER A 112 -35.58 -18.97 -1.82
C SER A 112 -36.41 -20.17 -2.28
N LYS A 113 -35.74 -21.19 -2.83
CA LYS A 113 -36.26 -22.49 -3.22
C LYS A 113 -35.40 -23.59 -2.62
N THR A 114 -35.99 -24.70 -2.20
CA THR A 114 -35.26 -25.86 -1.68
C THR A 114 -35.09 -26.90 -2.78
N VAL A 115 -33.87 -27.42 -2.92
CA VAL A 115 -33.54 -28.53 -3.83
C VAL A 115 -33.28 -29.83 -3.05
N THR A 116 -33.57 -30.97 -3.68
CA THR A 116 -33.41 -32.29 -3.05
C THR A 116 -31.93 -32.63 -2.77
N VAL A 117 -31.03 -32.21 -3.66
CA VAL A 117 -29.59 -32.42 -3.57
C VAL A 117 -28.85 -31.09 -3.69
N ALA A 118 -27.95 -30.82 -2.75
CA ALA A 118 -27.13 -29.62 -2.74
C ALA A 118 -26.06 -29.67 -3.85
N PRO A 119 -25.58 -28.51 -4.35
CA PRO A 119 -24.35 -28.45 -5.13
C PRO A 119 -23.16 -29.05 -4.37
N VAL A 120 -22.31 -29.81 -5.06
CA VAL A 120 -21.14 -30.49 -4.45
C VAL A 120 -19.92 -30.39 -5.36
N ILE A 121 -18.73 -30.52 -4.80
CA ILE A 121 -17.50 -30.66 -5.59
C ILE A 121 -17.17 -32.15 -5.74
N VAL A 122 -17.05 -32.63 -6.98
CA VAL A 122 -16.60 -33.99 -7.31
C VAL A 122 -15.39 -33.89 -8.21
N LYS A 123 -14.24 -34.42 -7.78
CA LYS A 123 -12.98 -34.40 -8.55
C LYS A 123 -12.66 -33.01 -9.13
N ASN A 124 -12.66 -31.99 -8.28
CA ASN A 124 -12.43 -30.58 -8.61
C ASN A 124 -13.44 -29.94 -9.58
N THR A 125 -14.60 -30.58 -9.80
CA THR A 125 -15.69 -30.02 -10.61
C THR A 125 -16.90 -29.75 -9.73
N THR A 126 -17.43 -28.52 -9.78
CA THR A 126 -18.70 -28.18 -9.14
C THR A 126 -19.85 -28.82 -9.91
N MET A 127 -20.52 -29.76 -9.26
CA MET A 127 -21.70 -30.46 -9.74
C MET A 127 -22.93 -29.81 -9.14
N VAL A 128 -23.88 -29.41 -10.00
CA VAL A 128 -25.07 -28.67 -9.59
C VAL A 128 -26.35 -29.41 -10.00
N PRO A 129 -27.44 -29.28 -9.22
CA PRO A 129 -28.75 -29.78 -9.63
C PRO A 129 -29.23 -28.99 -10.85
N VAL A 130 -29.13 -29.59 -12.04
CA VAL A 130 -29.26 -28.83 -13.30
C VAL A 130 -30.64 -28.22 -13.49
N ARG A 131 -31.69 -28.93 -13.06
CA ARG A 131 -33.09 -28.56 -13.28
C ARG A 131 -33.43 -27.17 -12.74
N VAL A 132 -33.07 -26.86 -11.49
CA VAL A 132 -33.40 -25.57 -10.87
C VAL A 132 -32.75 -24.39 -11.59
N ILE A 133 -31.56 -24.61 -12.17
CA ILE A 133 -30.80 -23.57 -12.87
C ILE A 133 -31.39 -23.34 -14.26
N VAL A 134 -31.65 -24.40 -15.03
CA VAL A 134 -32.17 -24.28 -16.40
C VAL A 134 -33.63 -23.81 -16.42
N GLU A 135 -34.46 -24.24 -15.47
CA GLU A 135 -35.83 -23.74 -15.31
C GLU A 135 -35.81 -22.25 -14.95
N ALA A 136 -34.89 -21.81 -14.08
CA ALA A 136 -34.72 -20.39 -13.79
C ALA A 136 -34.39 -19.60 -15.06
N PHE A 137 -33.53 -20.14 -15.94
CA PHE A 137 -33.20 -19.49 -17.22
C PHE A 137 -34.37 -19.50 -18.22
N GLY A 138 -35.42 -20.28 -17.99
CA GLY A 138 -36.55 -20.45 -18.90
C GLY A 138 -36.29 -21.50 -19.99
N ALA A 139 -35.29 -22.37 -19.79
CA ALA A 139 -34.99 -23.49 -20.64
C ALA A 139 -35.82 -24.73 -20.23
N THR A 140 -36.05 -25.61 -21.20
CA THR A 140 -36.74 -26.89 -21.00
C THR A 140 -35.72 -28.00 -20.86
N ILE A 141 -35.99 -28.96 -19.98
CA ILE A 141 -35.17 -30.16 -19.78
C ILE A 141 -36.05 -31.40 -19.92
N GLY A 142 -35.65 -32.33 -20.79
CA GLY A 142 -36.37 -33.56 -21.07
C GLY A 142 -35.42 -34.72 -21.33
N LYS A 143 -35.98 -35.90 -21.57
CA LYS A 143 -35.24 -37.09 -21.97
C LYS A 143 -35.68 -37.51 -23.37
N ASP A 144 -34.73 -37.72 -24.26
CA ASP A 144 -34.98 -38.25 -25.59
C ASP A 144 -35.34 -39.74 -25.48
N SER A 145 -36.49 -40.12 -26.04
CA SER A 145 -37.01 -41.49 -25.92
C SER A 145 -36.18 -42.50 -26.71
N ALA A 146 -35.54 -42.08 -27.81
CA ALA A 146 -34.76 -42.93 -28.70
C ALA A 146 -33.31 -43.06 -28.21
N THR A 147 -32.64 -41.94 -27.93
CA THR A 147 -31.21 -41.95 -27.54
C THR A 147 -30.99 -42.14 -26.04
N LYS A 148 -32.04 -42.00 -25.23
CA LYS A 148 -32.00 -41.99 -23.75
C LYS A 148 -31.13 -40.86 -23.17
N GLU A 149 -30.78 -39.86 -23.97
CA GLU A 149 -30.04 -38.68 -23.54
C GLU A 149 -30.96 -37.69 -22.82
N ILE A 150 -30.39 -36.92 -21.90
CA ILE A 150 -31.00 -35.72 -21.37
C ILE A 150 -30.75 -34.60 -22.39
N VAL A 151 -31.83 -33.90 -22.74
CA VAL A 151 -31.84 -32.80 -23.71
C VAL A 151 -32.30 -31.54 -22.98
N ILE A 152 -31.50 -30.48 -23.05
CA ILE A 152 -31.83 -29.15 -22.53
C ILE A 152 -31.94 -28.19 -23.71
N LYS A 153 -33.06 -27.49 -23.86
CA LYS A 153 -33.30 -26.51 -24.92
C LYS A 153 -33.69 -25.16 -24.35
N GLY A 154 -33.07 -24.10 -24.83
CA GLY A 154 -33.45 -22.73 -24.49
C GLY A 154 -32.77 -21.72 -25.39
N ASN A 155 -32.61 -20.49 -24.90
CA ASN A 155 -31.95 -19.42 -25.62
C ASN A 155 -30.63 -19.07 -24.94
N ARG A 156 -29.69 -18.52 -25.70
CA ARG A 156 -28.48 -17.90 -25.14
C ARG A 156 -28.83 -16.54 -24.53
N ALA A 157 -28.08 -16.09 -23.53
CA ALA A 157 -28.26 -14.75 -22.95
C ALA A 157 -28.11 -13.64 -24.00
N ASN A 158 -28.99 -12.64 -23.97
CA ASN A 158 -28.97 -11.46 -24.83
C ASN A 158 -27.79 -10.57 -24.42
N SER A 159 -26.84 -10.35 -25.33
CA SER A 159 -25.68 -9.48 -25.11
C SER A 159 -26.10 -8.01 -25.16
N ALA A 160 -26.80 -7.53 -24.14
CA ALA A 160 -27.15 -6.12 -24.02
C ALA A 160 -27.14 -5.74 -22.53
N GLY A 161 -26.04 -5.09 -22.09
CA GLY A 161 -25.84 -4.63 -20.73
C GLY A 161 -24.48 -5.01 -20.13
N GLY A 162 -23.45 -4.20 -20.42
CA GLY A 162 -22.22 -4.01 -19.63
C GLY A 162 -21.60 -5.25 -18.96
N GLY A 163 -20.80 -6.00 -19.71
CA GLY A 163 -19.99 -7.07 -19.16
C GLY A 163 -19.38 -7.94 -20.25
N SER A 164 -18.43 -7.40 -21.02
CA SER A 164 -17.46 -8.25 -21.71
C SER A 164 -16.56 -8.89 -20.66
N SER A 165 -17.07 -9.92 -20.01
CA SER A 165 -16.25 -10.89 -19.30
C SER A 165 -16.86 -12.26 -19.62
N ILE A 166 -16.46 -12.81 -20.77
CA ILE A 166 -16.06 -14.21 -20.75
C ILE A 166 -15.14 -14.28 -19.53
N ASP A 167 -15.53 -15.03 -18.49
CA ASP A 167 -14.68 -15.26 -17.33
C ASP A 167 -13.30 -15.66 -17.86
N THR A 168 -12.36 -14.72 -17.87
CA THR A 168 -11.04 -14.89 -18.47
C THR A 168 -10.22 -15.90 -17.66
N ASP A 169 -10.71 -16.19 -16.46
CA ASP A 169 -10.12 -17.13 -15.52
C ASP A 169 -10.76 -18.53 -15.62
N TYR A 170 -11.81 -18.71 -16.44
CA TYR A 170 -12.44 -20.00 -16.65
C TYR A 170 -11.46 -21.00 -17.26
N GLY A 171 -11.20 -22.09 -16.53
CA GLY A 171 -10.25 -23.14 -16.93
C GLY A 171 -8.80 -22.85 -16.59
N LYS A 172 -8.50 -21.74 -15.89
CA LYS A 172 -7.18 -21.52 -15.31
C LYS A 172 -6.95 -22.51 -14.17
N THR A 173 -5.87 -23.27 -14.26
CA THR A 173 -5.45 -24.26 -13.24
C THR A 173 -4.14 -23.86 -12.57
N LYS A 174 -3.53 -22.78 -13.04
CA LYS A 174 -2.26 -22.23 -12.56
C LYS A 174 -2.38 -20.73 -12.32
N VAL A 175 -1.50 -20.19 -11.50
CA VAL A 175 -1.39 -18.78 -11.16
C VAL A 175 0.07 -18.36 -11.17
N GLY A 176 0.34 -17.11 -11.54
CA GLY A 176 1.68 -16.55 -11.56
C GLY A 176 1.66 -15.06 -11.83
N ASP A 177 2.83 -14.45 -11.75
CA ASP A 177 3.04 -13.04 -12.08
C ASP A 177 4.01 -12.96 -13.25
N SER A 178 3.59 -12.35 -14.35
CA SER A 178 4.44 -12.25 -15.54
C SER A 178 5.52 -11.17 -15.46
N TYR A 179 5.37 -10.19 -14.56
CA TYR A 179 6.37 -9.17 -14.30
C TYR A 179 7.45 -9.69 -13.34
N LEU A 180 7.03 -10.31 -12.23
CA LEU A 180 7.94 -10.92 -11.25
C LEU A 180 8.44 -12.31 -11.68
N GLY A 181 7.92 -12.85 -12.78
CA GLY A 181 8.50 -14.00 -13.47
C GLY A 181 8.34 -15.34 -12.75
N TRP A 182 7.20 -15.61 -12.10
CA TRP A 182 6.96 -16.86 -11.39
C TRP A 182 5.60 -17.49 -11.70
N SER A 183 5.46 -18.79 -11.50
CA SER A 183 4.17 -19.48 -11.58
C SER A 183 4.10 -20.73 -10.71
N MET A 184 2.88 -21.17 -10.39
CA MET A 184 2.56 -22.43 -9.72
C MET A 184 1.15 -22.91 -10.08
N ASN A 185 0.79 -24.13 -9.68
CA ASN A 185 -0.60 -24.58 -9.70
C ASN A 185 -1.45 -23.72 -8.76
N TYR A 186 -2.73 -23.56 -9.06
CA TYR A 186 -3.61 -22.79 -8.19
C TYR A 186 -3.70 -23.44 -6.79
N PRO A 187 -3.58 -22.68 -5.68
CA PRO A 187 -3.73 -23.22 -4.34
C PRO A 187 -5.13 -23.82 -4.14
N PRO A 188 -5.26 -25.13 -3.85
CA PRO A 188 -6.56 -25.78 -3.83
C PRO A 188 -7.40 -25.32 -2.63
N GLY A 189 -8.63 -24.88 -2.89
CA GLY A 189 -9.59 -24.49 -1.85
C GLY A 189 -9.32 -23.13 -1.20
N LEU A 190 -8.25 -22.42 -1.59
CA LEU A 190 -7.91 -21.11 -1.05
C LEU A 190 -8.30 -20.00 -2.02
N ALA A 191 -8.77 -18.88 -1.49
CA ALA A 191 -9.04 -17.67 -2.26
C ALA A 191 -7.84 -16.72 -2.17
N LEU A 192 -7.63 -15.89 -3.20
CA LEU A 192 -6.68 -14.78 -3.12
C LEU A 192 -7.19 -13.82 -2.04
N ALA A 193 -6.50 -13.77 -0.92
CA ALA A 193 -6.88 -13.02 0.26
C ALA A 193 -6.29 -11.61 0.23
N ASN A 194 -5.03 -11.48 -0.19
CA ASN A 194 -4.34 -10.20 -0.29
C ASN A 194 -3.19 -10.26 -1.30
N GLN A 195 -2.80 -9.11 -1.83
CA GLN A 195 -1.61 -8.91 -2.65
C GLN A 195 -1.04 -7.52 -2.32
N SER A 196 0.27 -7.42 -2.12
CA SER A 196 0.93 -6.12 -1.93
C SER A 196 0.75 -5.22 -3.16
N ASP A 197 0.89 -3.90 -2.99
CA ASP A 197 0.69 -2.94 -4.08
C ASP A 197 1.58 -3.24 -5.31
N ASP A 198 2.83 -3.65 -5.07
CA ASP A 198 3.80 -4.04 -6.09
C ASP A 198 3.65 -5.50 -6.59
N GLY A 199 2.74 -6.27 -6.00
CA GLY A 199 2.52 -7.68 -6.29
C GLY A 199 3.57 -8.64 -5.74
N ALA A 200 4.63 -8.14 -5.06
CA ALA A 200 5.75 -8.93 -4.58
C ALA A 200 5.42 -9.91 -3.46
N ILE A 201 4.28 -9.74 -2.79
CA ILE A 201 3.75 -10.68 -1.80
C ILE A 201 2.29 -10.98 -2.14
N VAL A 202 1.98 -12.27 -2.26
CA VAL A 202 0.63 -12.74 -2.58
C VAL A 202 0.19 -13.76 -1.55
N PHE A 203 -0.98 -13.54 -0.96
CA PHE A 203 -1.57 -14.38 0.07
C PHE A 203 -2.83 -15.06 -0.46
N TRP A 204 -2.86 -16.38 -0.39
CA TRP A 204 -4.08 -17.16 -0.48
C TRP A 204 -4.42 -17.74 0.88
N ALA A 205 -5.69 -17.68 1.26
CA ALA A 205 -6.15 -18.22 2.52
C ALA A 205 -7.54 -18.85 2.38
N ASP A 206 -7.89 -19.72 3.33
CA ASP A 206 -9.28 -20.08 3.58
C ASP A 206 -9.96 -18.98 4.42
N ALA A 207 -11.29 -19.06 4.53
CA ALA A 207 -12.07 -18.06 5.25
C ALA A 207 -11.73 -17.93 6.76
N LYS A 208 -11.02 -18.90 7.33
CA LYS A 208 -10.61 -18.91 8.74
C LYS A 208 -9.12 -18.58 8.91
N SER A 209 -8.39 -18.37 7.82
CA SER A 209 -6.92 -18.27 7.78
C SER A 209 -6.20 -19.43 8.49
N SER A 210 -6.85 -20.60 8.56
CA SER A 210 -6.26 -21.83 9.11
C SER A 210 -5.34 -22.54 8.11
N HIS A 211 -5.52 -22.24 6.83
CA HIS A 211 -4.67 -22.70 5.74
C HIS A 211 -4.27 -21.49 4.91
N VAL A 212 -2.98 -21.29 4.74
CA VAL A 212 -2.43 -20.15 4.01
C VAL A 212 -1.36 -20.62 3.03
N VAL A 213 -1.33 -19.98 1.88
CA VAL A 213 -0.22 -20.07 0.92
C VAL A 213 0.26 -18.66 0.66
N VAL A 214 1.56 -18.46 0.76
CA VAL A 214 2.21 -17.19 0.46
C VAL A 214 3.20 -17.42 -0.68
N ALA A 215 3.18 -16.56 -1.69
CA ALA A 215 4.25 -16.47 -2.67
C ALA A 215 4.88 -15.09 -2.55
N THR A 216 6.21 -15.02 -2.46
CA THR A 216 6.93 -13.76 -2.38
C THR A 216 8.24 -13.78 -3.15
N ILE A 217 8.59 -12.63 -3.72
CA ILE A 217 9.77 -12.43 -4.54
C ILE A 217 10.50 -11.20 -4.01
N LYS A 218 11.79 -11.32 -3.79
CA LYS A 218 12.64 -10.24 -3.27
C LYS A 218 14.00 -10.31 -3.94
N ASN A 219 14.52 -9.17 -4.37
CA ASN A 219 15.91 -9.04 -4.75
C ASN A 219 16.79 -9.07 -3.48
N VAL A 220 17.69 -10.04 -3.40
CA VAL A 220 18.56 -10.28 -2.24
C VAL A 220 20.04 -10.31 -2.61
N GLY A 221 20.37 -10.08 -3.88
CA GLY A 221 21.72 -10.27 -4.41
C GLY A 221 22.13 -11.74 -4.50
N GLU A 222 23.42 -11.97 -4.72
CA GLU A 222 23.98 -13.33 -4.71
C GLU A 222 24.09 -13.86 -3.27
N LEU A 223 23.51 -15.02 -3.01
CA LEU A 223 23.55 -15.68 -1.70
C LEU A 223 23.98 -17.13 -1.82
N THR A 224 24.67 -17.62 -0.80
CA THR A 224 24.88 -19.06 -0.58
C THR A 224 23.60 -19.75 -0.08
N SER A 225 23.52 -21.07 -0.17
CA SER A 225 22.38 -21.84 0.36
C SER A 225 22.07 -21.57 1.84
N GLU A 226 23.08 -21.37 2.68
CA GLU A 226 22.84 -21.08 4.10
C GLU A 226 22.36 -19.64 4.32
N GLU A 227 22.76 -18.70 3.49
CA GLU A 227 22.23 -17.32 3.51
C GLU A 227 20.79 -17.27 2.99
N VAL A 228 20.45 -18.03 1.95
CA VAL A 228 19.04 -18.20 1.51
C VAL A 228 18.19 -18.74 2.67
N ARG A 229 18.69 -19.72 3.42
CA ARG A 229 17.97 -20.23 4.60
C ARG A 229 17.81 -19.19 5.70
N LYS A 230 18.76 -18.27 5.88
CA LYS A 230 18.62 -17.13 6.81
C LYS A 230 17.54 -16.16 6.34
N GLU A 231 17.44 -15.87 5.05
CA GLU A 231 16.34 -15.08 4.50
C GLU A 231 14.99 -15.78 4.71
N ILE A 232 14.92 -17.11 4.56
CA ILE A 232 13.71 -17.88 4.91
C ILE A 232 13.38 -17.76 6.40
N GLN A 233 14.37 -17.87 7.28
CA GLN A 233 14.18 -17.78 8.73
C GLN A 233 13.66 -16.40 9.18
N ALA A 234 13.89 -15.35 8.40
CA ALA A 234 13.33 -14.02 8.68
C ALA A 234 11.80 -13.98 8.59
N TRP A 235 11.17 -15.00 7.99
CA TRP A 235 9.71 -15.15 7.91
C TRP A 235 9.09 -15.94 9.08
N PHE A 236 9.90 -16.47 9.99
CA PHE A 236 9.38 -17.30 11.09
C PHE A 236 8.70 -16.44 12.15
N ASP A 237 7.59 -16.94 12.69
CA ASP A 237 7.07 -16.48 13.97
C ASP A 237 8.10 -16.72 15.09
N SER A 238 8.08 -15.87 16.12
CA SER A 238 9.09 -15.89 17.19
C SER A 238 9.16 -17.19 17.99
N ASP A 239 8.12 -18.02 17.95
CA ASP A 239 8.01 -19.27 18.68
C ASP A 239 8.18 -20.52 17.80
N GLU A 240 8.52 -20.37 16.51
CA GLU A 240 8.71 -21.50 15.60
C GLU A 240 9.95 -22.35 15.93
N VAL A 241 9.79 -23.68 15.80
CA VAL A 241 10.87 -24.67 15.92
C VAL A 241 11.06 -25.38 14.59
N THR A 242 12.30 -25.47 14.11
CA THR A 242 12.64 -26.21 12.89
C THR A 242 12.50 -27.73 13.08
N LEU A 243 11.74 -28.37 12.19
CA LEU A 243 11.49 -29.81 12.15
C LEU A 243 12.21 -30.52 10.99
N ASP A 244 12.51 -29.81 9.90
CA ASP A 244 13.22 -30.32 8.73
C ASP A 244 13.96 -29.17 8.05
N LYS A 245 15.18 -29.40 7.56
CA LYS A 245 16.00 -28.41 6.87
C LYS A 245 16.90 -29.13 5.87
N ARG A 246 16.68 -28.92 4.58
CA ARG A 246 17.49 -29.54 3.52
C ARG A 246 17.31 -28.86 2.17
N THR A 247 18.26 -29.07 1.28
CA THR A 247 18.16 -28.71 -0.13
C THR A 247 17.46 -29.84 -0.90
N LEU A 248 16.54 -29.49 -1.78
CA LEU A 248 15.86 -30.39 -2.71
C LEU A 248 16.20 -29.99 -4.16
N THR A 249 16.01 -30.90 -5.10
CA THR A 249 15.98 -30.56 -6.52
C THR A 249 14.56 -30.74 -7.05
N VAL A 250 13.93 -29.65 -7.51
CA VAL A 250 12.55 -29.65 -8.02
C VAL A 250 12.53 -28.91 -9.35
N GLY A 251 12.07 -29.56 -10.41
CA GLY A 251 11.95 -28.91 -11.74
C GLY A 251 13.27 -28.37 -12.30
N GLY A 252 14.42 -28.94 -11.88
CA GLY A 252 15.76 -28.47 -12.25
C GLY A 252 16.32 -27.34 -11.38
N TYR A 253 15.58 -26.88 -10.37
CA TYR A 253 16.04 -25.84 -9.44
C TYR A 253 16.50 -26.45 -8.12
N ASN A 254 17.53 -25.84 -7.52
CA ASN A 254 17.88 -26.07 -6.12
C ASN A 254 16.88 -25.31 -5.25
N VAL A 255 16.20 -26.04 -4.37
CA VAL A 255 15.16 -25.52 -3.49
C VAL A 255 15.59 -25.69 -2.03
N GLU A 256 15.78 -24.59 -1.33
CA GLU A 256 16.04 -24.62 0.11
C GLU A 256 14.71 -24.80 0.85
N LYS A 257 14.55 -25.97 1.48
CA LYS A 257 13.36 -26.34 2.23
C LYS A 257 13.60 -26.21 3.73
N ILE A 258 12.67 -25.57 4.41
CA ILE A 258 12.58 -25.61 5.88
C ILE A 258 11.14 -25.94 6.29
N VAL A 259 10.97 -26.84 7.26
CA VAL A 259 9.67 -27.11 7.89
C VAL A 259 9.76 -26.72 9.35
N THR A 260 8.74 -26.04 9.85
CA THR A 260 8.70 -25.57 11.23
C THR A 260 7.35 -25.85 11.88
N ARG A 261 7.29 -25.69 13.20
CA ARG A 261 6.04 -25.68 13.98
C ARG A 261 6.10 -24.62 15.07
N THR A 262 5.04 -23.83 15.22
CA THR A 262 4.86 -22.89 16.35
C THR A 262 4.67 -23.67 17.64
N LYS A 263 5.28 -23.22 18.75
CA LYS A 263 5.10 -23.85 20.07
C LYS A 263 3.70 -23.63 20.63
N GLU A 264 3.11 -22.46 20.38
CA GLU A 264 1.87 -22.05 21.06
C GLU A 264 0.61 -22.42 20.30
N ARG A 265 0.62 -22.28 18.96
CA ARG A 265 -0.59 -22.41 18.12
C ARG A 265 -0.76 -23.75 17.42
N GLU A 266 0.21 -24.65 17.56
CA GLU A 266 0.28 -25.92 16.80
C GLU A 266 0.07 -25.72 15.28
N GLN A 267 0.62 -24.64 14.73
CA GLN A 267 0.68 -24.40 13.28
C GLN A 267 1.98 -24.93 12.70
N LEU A 268 1.87 -25.57 11.54
CA LEU A 268 2.99 -26.12 10.78
C LEU A 268 3.21 -25.27 9.52
N PHE A 269 4.47 -25.02 9.22
CA PHE A 269 4.85 -24.31 8.00
C PHE A 269 5.85 -25.13 7.18
N GLU A 270 5.73 -25.07 5.86
CA GLU A 270 6.77 -25.47 4.92
C GLU A 270 7.15 -24.28 4.04
N TYR A 271 8.42 -23.92 4.12
CA TYR A 271 9.05 -22.86 3.34
C TYR A 271 9.89 -23.47 2.23
N ARG A 272 9.82 -22.91 1.02
CA ARG A 272 10.66 -23.30 -0.11
C ARG A 272 11.18 -22.07 -0.83
N GLY A 273 12.48 -21.84 -0.71
CA GLY A 273 13.20 -20.77 -1.40
C GLY A 273 13.95 -21.27 -2.63
N ILE A 274 13.86 -20.52 -3.73
CA ILE A 274 14.64 -20.73 -4.96
C ILE A 274 15.36 -19.41 -5.25
N LEU A 275 16.68 -19.42 -5.20
CA LEU A 275 17.49 -18.30 -5.68
C LEU A 275 17.75 -18.46 -7.18
N LYS A 276 17.41 -17.45 -7.98
CA LYS A 276 17.68 -17.42 -9.43
C LYS A 276 18.23 -16.05 -9.80
N GLY A 277 19.53 -15.99 -10.11
CA GLY A 277 20.23 -14.71 -10.19
C GLY A 277 20.27 -14.07 -8.81
N GLU A 278 19.81 -12.81 -8.72
CA GLU A 278 19.75 -12.05 -7.47
C GLU A 278 18.39 -12.12 -6.77
N ASP A 279 17.40 -12.79 -7.37
CA ASP A 279 16.04 -12.83 -6.86
C ASP A 279 15.77 -14.13 -6.10
N LEU A 280 15.27 -14.00 -4.87
CA LEU A 280 14.77 -15.09 -4.05
C LEU A 280 13.26 -15.23 -4.23
N TYR A 281 12.85 -16.37 -4.76
CA TYR A 281 11.46 -16.78 -4.91
C TYR A 281 11.10 -17.71 -3.77
N LEU A 282 10.19 -17.29 -2.90
CA LEU A 282 9.78 -18.04 -1.72
C LEU A 282 8.30 -18.39 -1.82
N VAL A 283 7.98 -19.67 -1.65
CA VAL A 283 6.62 -20.15 -1.40
C VAL A 283 6.52 -20.73 0.00
N ILE A 284 5.47 -20.35 0.72
CA ILE A 284 5.21 -20.74 2.11
C ILE A 284 3.83 -21.38 2.16
N VAL A 285 3.72 -22.54 2.78
CA VAL A 285 2.44 -23.14 3.17
C VAL A 285 2.36 -23.12 4.68
N GLY A 286 1.28 -22.56 5.24
CA GLY A 286 0.95 -22.66 6.65
C GLY A 286 -0.37 -23.40 6.85
N THR A 287 -0.41 -24.33 7.80
CA THR A 287 -1.62 -25.10 8.10
C THR A 287 -1.67 -25.48 9.58
N ALA A 288 -2.88 -25.54 10.14
CA ALA A 288 -3.08 -26.13 11.47
C ALA A 288 -2.78 -27.64 11.45
N GLY A 289 -2.09 -28.15 12.48
CA GLY A 289 -1.88 -29.58 12.66
C GLY A 289 -0.80 -29.94 13.67
N LYS A 290 -0.94 -31.10 14.33
CA LYS A 290 0.02 -31.58 15.34
C LYS A 290 1.23 -32.29 14.74
N GLU A 291 1.05 -32.89 13.56
CA GLU A 291 2.03 -33.76 12.90
C GLU A 291 2.38 -33.22 11.51
N LYS A 292 3.66 -33.31 11.14
CA LYS A 292 4.19 -32.83 9.85
C LYS A 292 3.44 -33.37 8.62
N ALA A 293 2.85 -34.57 8.73
CA ALA A 293 2.13 -35.24 7.63
C ALA A 293 0.97 -34.41 7.05
N VAL A 294 0.41 -33.44 7.80
CA VAL A 294 -0.62 -32.53 7.24
C VAL A 294 -0.11 -31.69 6.07
N LEU A 295 1.21 -31.50 5.94
CA LEU A 295 1.83 -30.79 4.82
C LEU A 295 1.94 -31.64 3.55
N ASP A 296 1.66 -32.95 3.62
CA ASP A 296 1.80 -33.86 2.48
C ASP A 296 0.80 -33.54 1.36
N SER A 297 -0.40 -33.05 1.72
CA SER A 297 -1.41 -32.62 0.74
C SER A 297 -0.97 -31.42 -0.10
N TYR A 298 0.05 -30.68 0.32
CA TYR A 298 0.56 -29.49 -0.36
C TYR A 298 1.77 -29.77 -1.23
N GLN A 299 2.33 -31.00 -1.23
CA GLN A 299 3.58 -31.29 -1.94
C GLN A 299 3.42 -31.11 -3.46
N THR A 300 2.27 -31.46 -4.04
CA THR A 300 2.00 -31.22 -5.47
C THR A 300 1.98 -29.72 -5.82
N LEU A 301 1.41 -28.89 -4.94
CA LEU A 301 1.41 -27.44 -5.10
C LEU A 301 2.84 -26.90 -4.99
N LEU A 302 3.53 -27.22 -3.90
CA LEU A 302 4.89 -26.76 -3.63
C LEU A 302 5.90 -27.22 -4.69
N ASN A 303 5.72 -28.41 -5.26
CA ASN A 303 6.57 -28.90 -6.36
C ASN A 303 6.28 -28.21 -7.71
N SER A 304 5.15 -27.53 -7.84
CA SER A 304 4.77 -26.83 -9.06
C SER A 304 5.31 -25.39 -9.14
N PHE A 305 5.73 -24.83 -8.02
CA PHE A 305 6.27 -23.47 -7.94
C PHE A 305 7.61 -23.37 -8.68
N LYS A 306 7.73 -22.39 -9.56
CA LYS A 306 8.93 -22.17 -10.38
C LYS A 306 9.17 -20.69 -10.67
N PRO A 307 10.44 -20.24 -10.74
CA PRO A 307 10.82 -18.88 -11.12
C PRO A 307 10.79 -18.72 -12.65
N SER A 308 9.63 -19.01 -13.25
CA SER A 308 9.34 -18.69 -14.65
C SER A 308 7.84 -18.50 -14.85
N PHE A 309 7.49 -17.62 -15.80
CA PHE A 309 6.13 -17.40 -16.27
C PHE A 309 6.04 -17.67 -17.78
N ASP A 310 5.12 -18.53 -18.20
CA ASP A 310 4.90 -18.84 -19.62
C ASP A 310 3.65 -18.12 -20.12
N LYS A 311 3.85 -17.01 -20.86
CA LYS A 311 2.75 -16.22 -21.43
C LYS A 311 1.89 -16.97 -22.44
N SER A 312 2.38 -18.10 -22.97
CA SER A 312 1.63 -18.94 -23.92
C SER A 312 0.69 -19.94 -23.22
N ASP A 313 0.89 -20.22 -21.93
CA ASP A 313 0.07 -21.17 -21.17
C ASP A 313 -1.33 -20.59 -20.88
N LYS A 314 -2.31 -21.02 -21.68
CA LYS A 314 -3.70 -20.58 -21.52
C LYS A 314 -4.32 -20.98 -20.17
N GLN A 315 -3.75 -21.95 -19.45
CA GLN A 315 -4.20 -22.35 -18.11
C GLN A 315 -3.58 -21.49 -17.00
N LEU A 316 -2.59 -20.66 -17.30
CA LEU A 316 -1.92 -19.78 -16.36
C LEU A 316 -2.68 -18.45 -16.25
N LYS A 317 -3.13 -18.11 -15.05
CA LYS A 317 -3.67 -16.80 -14.71
C LYS A 317 -2.51 -15.87 -14.38
N ASP A 318 -2.42 -14.76 -15.09
CA ASP A 318 -1.51 -13.67 -14.75
C ASP A 318 -2.18 -12.77 -13.70
N ILE A 319 -1.57 -12.66 -12.53
CA ILE A 319 -2.03 -11.81 -11.43
C ILE A 319 -1.15 -10.57 -11.24
N THR A 320 -0.33 -10.25 -12.23
CA THR A 320 0.54 -9.08 -12.15
C THR A 320 -0.23 -7.78 -11.93
N LYS A 321 0.32 -6.94 -11.05
CA LYS A 321 -0.15 -5.56 -10.83
C LYS A 321 0.48 -4.58 -11.83
N VAL A 322 1.51 -5.01 -12.56
CA VAL A 322 2.24 -4.17 -13.51
C VAL A 322 1.63 -4.32 -14.90
N VAL A 323 0.97 -3.25 -15.37
CA VAL A 323 0.38 -3.19 -16.71
C VAL A 323 1.07 -2.10 -17.50
N ASN A 324 1.74 -2.47 -18.60
CA ASN A 324 2.53 -1.54 -19.43
C ASN A 324 3.58 -0.74 -18.62
N GLY A 325 4.20 -1.38 -17.62
CA GLY A 325 5.21 -0.75 -16.76
C GLY A 325 4.65 0.18 -15.68
N LEU A 326 3.33 0.19 -15.45
CA LEU A 326 2.68 1.00 -14.42
C LEU A 326 1.96 0.12 -13.40
N ILE A 327 1.90 0.58 -12.15
CA ILE A 327 1.10 0.05 -11.05
C ILE A 327 0.01 1.07 -10.75
N GLU A 328 -1.23 0.61 -10.59
CA GLU A 328 -2.34 1.43 -10.11
C GLU A 328 -2.44 1.30 -8.58
N PHE A 329 -2.13 2.39 -7.88
CA PHE A 329 -2.30 2.50 -6.45
C PHE A 329 -3.71 3.02 -6.15
N HIS A 330 -4.30 2.49 -5.08
CA HIS A 330 -5.58 2.94 -4.55
C HIS A 330 -5.43 3.19 -3.06
N ASP A 331 -5.63 4.44 -2.66
CA ASP A 331 -5.84 4.82 -1.28
C ASP A 331 -7.31 5.12 -1.07
N LYS A 332 -8.02 4.12 -0.53
CA LYS A 332 -9.47 4.20 -0.32
C LYS A 332 -9.84 5.19 0.79
N ASP A 333 -8.92 5.46 1.71
CA ASP A 333 -9.17 6.28 2.90
C ASP A 333 -9.04 7.77 2.54
N TYR A 334 -8.31 8.07 1.45
CA TYR A 334 -8.20 9.40 0.85
C TYR A 334 -8.95 9.56 -0.48
N GLY A 335 -9.65 8.51 -0.95
CA GLY A 335 -10.33 8.51 -2.24
C GLY A 335 -9.38 8.71 -3.45
N LEU A 336 -8.10 8.36 -3.31
CA LEU A 336 -7.08 8.56 -4.34
C LEU A 336 -6.86 7.30 -5.17
N LYS A 337 -6.85 7.44 -6.49
CA LYS A 337 -6.18 6.49 -7.38
C LYS A 337 -5.12 7.20 -8.20
N VAL A 338 -3.98 6.55 -8.37
CA VAL A 338 -2.86 7.08 -9.17
C VAL A 338 -2.12 5.94 -9.84
N LYS A 339 -1.60 6.18 -11.05
CA LYS A 339 -0.74 5.23 -11.76
C LYS A 339 0.70 5.71 -11.70
N LEU A 340 1.57 4.88 -11.15
CA LEU A 340 3.00 5.16 -11.01
C LEU A 340 3.82 4.06 -11.69
N PRO A 341 5.03 4.35 -12.18
CA PRO A 341 5.91 3.32 -12.74
C PRO A 341 6.17 2.16 -11.80
N SER A 342 6.39 0.97 -12.37
CA SER A 342 6.88 -0.18 -11.61
C SER A 342 8.19 0.16 -10.91
N GLY A 343 8.31 -0.15 -9.62
CA GLY A 343 9.44 0.24 -8.76
C GLY A 343 9.11 1.39 -7.80
N TRP A 344 7.95 2.03 -7.95
CA TRP A 344 7.37 2.86 -6.92
C TRP A 344 6.73 2.01 -5.82
N TYR A 345 6.76 2.51 -4.59
CA TYR A 345 6.11 1.88 -3.44
C TYR A 345 5.48 2.95 -2.55
N ARG A 346 4.46 2.54 -1.79
CA ARG A 346 3.78 3.39 -0.80
C ARG A 346 4.56 3.39 0.51
N ASP A 347 4.66 4.54 1.17
CA ASP A 347 5.00 4.59 2.59
C ASP A 347 3.74 4.29 3.41
N THR A 348 3.74 3.12 4.05
CA THR A 348 2.59 2.64 4.83
C THR A 348 2.52 3.25 6.23
N GLU A 349 3.56 3.95 6.68
CA GLU A 349 3.60 4.63 7.98
C GLU A 349 3.21 6.11 7.86
N SER A 350 3.20 6.67 6.64
CA SER A 350 2.74 8.03 6.39
C SER A 350 1.26 8.15 6.70
N THR A 351 0.87 9.26 7.32
CA THR A 351 -0.54 9.60 7.54
C THR A 351 -1.22 9.97 6.24
N ASN A 352 -0.49 10.61 5.32
CA ASN A 352 -0.97 11.01 4.01
C ASN A 352 -0.55 9.98 2.94
N PRO A 353 -1.27 9.89 1.80
CA PRO A 353 -0.82 9.05 0.69
C PRO A 353 0.52 9.54 0.13
N SER A 354 1.58 8.83 0.49
CA SER A 354 2.96 9.14 0.06
C SER A 354 3.57 7.94 -0.66
N PHE A 355 4.18 8.20 -1.81
CA PHE A 355 4.74 7.18 -2.70
C PHE A 355 6.14 7.59 -3.12
N PHE A 356 7.05 6.62 -3.14
CA PHE A 356 8.46 6.84 -3.36
C PHE A 356 9.01 5.92 -4.43
N SER A 357 9.99 6.41 -5.15
CA SER A 357 10.93 5.62 -5.93
C SER A 357 12.34 6.02 -5.51
N LYS A 358 13.35 5.47 -6.20
CA LYS A 358 14.75 5.81 -5.94
C LYS A 358 15.03 7.32 -6.03
N ASP A 359 14.46 7.97 -7.04
CA ASP A 359 14.83 9.34 -7.43
C ASP A 359 13.62 10.28 -7.48
N SER A 360 12.46 9.88 -6.94
CA SER A 360 11.23 10.66 -7.02
C SER A 360 10.24 10.35 -5.88
N LEU A 361 9.40 11.33 -5.56
CA LEU A 361 8.34 11.29 -4.55
C LEU A 361 7.04 11.81 -5.18
N PHE A 362 5.92 11.23 -4.75
CA PHE A 362 4.57 11.74 -4.97
C PHE A 362 3.81 11.70 -3.64
N GLU A 363 3.20 12.81 -3.26
CA GLU A 363 2.41 12.93 -2.03
C GLU A 363 1.10 13.67 -2.30
N LEU A 364 0.04 13.27 -1.61
CA LEU A 364 -1.24 13.98 -1.58
C LEU A 364 -1.53 14.45 -0.15
N GLU A 365 -1.78 15.74 0.01
CA GLU A 365 -2.33 16.33 1.22
C GLU A 365 -3.72 16.91 0.93
N ILE A 366 -4.66 16.70 1.86
CA ILE A 366 -6.02 17.24 1.79
C ILE A 366 -6.26 18.11 3.02
N THR A 367 -6.59 19.38 2.81
CA THR A 367 -6.96 20.32 3.88
C THR A 367 -8.28 21.01 3.56
N SER A 368 -8.96 21.55 4.55
CA SER A 368 -10.19 22.32 4.31
C SER A 368 -9.87 23.64 3.62
N LEU A 369 -10.77 24.05 2.73
CA LEU A 369 -10.74 25.35 2.08
C LEU A 369 -11.07 26.45 3.10
N THR A 370 -10.15 27.39 3.27
CA THR A 370 -10.39 28.59 4.06
C THR A 370 -11.38 29.51 3.35
N GLU A 371 -12.32 30.10 4.09
CA GLU A 371 -13.34 30.98 3.51
C GLU A 371 -12.73 32.15 2.71
N GLY A 372 -13.17 32.32 1.46
CA GLY A 372 -12.68 33.39 0.57
C GLY A 372 -11.28 33.15 -0.01
N ASP A 373 -10.69 31.99 0.24
CA ASP A 373 -9.42 31.58 -0.34
C ASP A 373 -9.59 31.06 -1.77
N THR A 374 -8.50 31.12 -2.53
CA THR A 374 -8.43 30.76 -3.95
C THR A 374 -7.10 30.08 -4.23
N ALA A 375 -7.01 29.26 -5.28
CA ALA A 375 -5.77 28.57 -5.62
C ALA A 375 -4.60 29.54 -5.83
N GLU A 376 -4.86 30.72 -6.40
CA GLU A 376 -3.86 31.77 -6.63
C GLU A 376 -3.33 32.35 -5.32
N LYS A 377 -4.22 32.69 -4.39
CA LYS A 377 -3.83 33.20 -3.06
C LYS A 377 -3.06 32.16 -2.28
N TRP A 378 -3.51 30.91 -2.31
CA TRP A 378 -2.84 29.79 -1.65
C TRP A 378 -1.44 29.55 -2.22
N LEU A 379 -1.30 29.50 -3.55
CA LEU A 379 -0.02 29.41 -4.23
C LEU A 379 0.92 30.58 -3.86
N GLN A 380 0.40 31.81 -3.83
CA GLN A 380 1.21 33.00 -3.47
C GLN A 380 1.74 32.92 -2.04
N ARG A 381 0.93 32.45 -1.08
CA ARG A 381 1.38 32.21 0.29
C ARG A 381 2.48 31.15 0.33
N ARG A 382 2.29 30.04 -0.40
CA ARG A 382 3.28 28.98 -0.49
C ARG A 382 4.61 29.45 -1.09
N GLN A 383 4.55 30.26 -2.14
CA GLN A 383 5.72 30.88 -2.78
C GLN A 383 6.47 31.82 -1.83
N ALA A 384 5.75 32.60 -1.01
CA ALA A 384 6.37 33.44 0.01
C ALA A 384 7.07 32.59 1.09
N ILE A 385 6.42 31.53 1.56
CA ILE A 385 6.98 30.58 2.53
C ILE A 385 8.27 29.95 2.01
N LEU A 386 8.31 29.51 0.75
CA LEU A 386 9.52 28.93 0.16
C LEU A 386 10.71 29.90 0.20
N LYS A 387 10.47 31.20 -0.06
CA LYS A 387 11.50 32.25 -0.01
C LYS A 387 11.94 32.59 1.41
N GLU A 388 11.06 32.40 2.39
CA GLU A 388 11.43 32.52 3.82
C GLU A 388 12.23 31.31 4.31
N ASP A 389 11.92 30.13 3.80
CA ASP A 389 12.43 28.87 4.32
C ASP A 389 13.74 28.44 3.63
N PHE A 390 14.03 28.89 2.41
CA PHE A 390 15.28 28.58 1.69
C PHE A 390 16.15 29.80 1.40
N GLN A 391 17.46 29.61 1.57
CA GLN A 391 18.47 30.56 1.10
C GLN A 391 18.43 30.68 -0.43
N PRO A 392 18.66 31.87 -1.02
CA PRO A 392 18.58 32.07 -2.47
C PRO A 392 19.48 31.15 -3.30
N ASP A 393 20.66 30.79 -2.77
CA ASP A 393 21.60 29.90 -3.47
C ASP A 393 21.17 28.42 -3.48
N TYR A 394 20.12 28.08 -2.71
CA TYR A 394 19.59 26.73 -2.54
C TYR A 394 18.22 26.53 -3.21
N LEU A 395 17.68 27.59 -3.85
CA LEU A 395 16.38 27.57 -4.53
C LEU A 395 16.49 28.31 -5.87
N ARG A 396 16.06 27.68 -6.97
CA ARG A 396 16.14 28.28 -8.31
C ARG A 396 15.02 27.80 -9.23
N ASN A 397 15.00 28.32 -10.46
CA ASN A 397 14.14 27.85 -11.55
C ASN A 397 12.65 27.79 -11.19
N GLU A 398 12.20 28.77 -10.40
CA GLU A 398 10.79 28.96 -10.04
C GLU A 398 9.95 29.23 -11.30
N LYS A 399 8.84 28.53 -11.43
CA LYS A 399 7.93 28.62 -12.57
C LYS A 399 6.49 28.39 -12.12
N LEU A 400 5.59 29.24 -12.60
CA LEU A 400 4.15 29.06 -12.47
C LEU A 400 3.59 28.47 -13.75
N SER A 401 2.68 27.52 -13.61
CA SER A 401 1.95 26.94 -14.74
C SER A 401 0.58 26.42 -14.32
N GLU A 402 -0.18 25.93 -15.30
CA GLU A 402 -1.51 25.35 -15.08
C GLU A 402 -1.56 23.95 -15.68
N ILE A 403 -2.28 23.06 -15.02
CA ILE A 403 -2.63 21.74 -15.54
C ILE A 403 -4.14 21.51 -15.39
N THR A 404 -4.65 20.52 -16.12
CA THR A 404 -6.04 20.06 -15.97
C THR A 404 -6.03 18.63 -15.47
N LEU A 405 -6.45 18.44 -14.22
CA LEU A 405 -6.72 17.13 -13.64
C LEU A 405 -8.14 16.70 -14.00
N LYS A 406 -8.48 15.43 -13.78
CA LYS A 406 -9.85 14.94 -13.99
C LYS A 406 -10.89 15.69 -13.13
N ASN A 407 -10.46 16.19 -11.98
CA ASN A 407 -11.28 16.88 -11.00
C ASN A 407 -11.36 18.40 -11.20
N GLY A 408 -10.60 18.97 -12.13
CA GLY A 408 -10.63 20.40 -12.41
C GLY A 408 -9.29 20.99 -12.85
N LYS A 409 -9.29 22.30 -13.09
CA LYS A 409 -8.06 23.06 -13.31
C LYS A 409 -7.29 23.18 -12.01
N ALA A 410 -5.97 23.06 -12.08
CA ALA A 410 -5.07 23.23 -10.96
C ALA A 410 -3.90 24.14 -11.35
N LEU A 411 -3.41 24.90 -10.38
CA LEU A 411 -2.18 25.67 -10.55
C LEU A 411 -0.98 24.79 -10.17
N VAL A 412 0.18 25.09 -10.72
CA VAL A 412 1.43 24.39 -10.39
C VAL A 412 2.51 25.41 -10.07
N LEU A 413 3.14 25.27 -8.89
CA LEU A 413 4.37 25.93 -8.52
C LEU A 413 5.52 24.94 -8.68
N SER A 414 6.35 25.16 -9.69
CA SER A 414 7.56 24.37 -9.91
C SER A 414 8.78 25.16 -9.42
N ASN A 415 9.71 24.50 -8.75
CA ASN A 415 11.00 25.08 -8.36
C ASN A 415 12.06 23.98 -8.26
N GLU A 416 13.34 24.35 -8.28
CA GLU A 416 14.43 23.43 -7.95
C GLU A 416 15.04 23.82 -6.62
N PHE A 417 15.19 22.84 -5.72
CA PHE A 417 15.81 23.04 -4.42
C PHE A 417 16.95 22.03 -4.20
N THR A 418 17.82 22.37 -3.26
CA THR A 418 18.94 21.52 -2.82
C THR A 418 19.20 21.76 -1.34
N TYR A 419 19.80 20.79 -0.66
CA TYR A 419 20.30 20.96 0.71
C TYR A 419 21.83 20.99 0.78
N ASP A 420 22.51 20.55 -0.28
CA ASP A 420 23.97 20.37 -0.31
C ASP A 420 24.66 21.12 -1.49
N GLN A 421 23.89 21.85 -2.30
CA GLN A 421 24.29 22.51 -3.56
C GLN A 421 24.81 21.57 -4.67
N LYS A 422 24.78 20.25 -4.46
CA LYS A 422 25.28 19.23 -5.40
C LYS A 422 24.13 18.45 -6.01
N THR A 423 23.20 18.02 -5.17
CA THR A 423 22.04 17.23 -5.53
C THR A 423 20.83 18.15 -5.55
N TRP A 424 20.29 18.35 -6.75
CA TRP A 424 19.15 19.22 -6.98
C TRP A 424 17.92 18.38 -7.27
N HIS A 425 16.79 18.78 -6.70
CA HIS A 425 15.49 18.16 -6.93
C HIS A 425 14.56 19.20 -7.54
N ARG A 426 13.82 18.81 -8.57
CA ARG A 426 12.67 19.55 -9.07
C ARG A 426 11.48 19.21 -8.17
N SER A 427 10.83 20.23 -7.61
CA SER A 427 9.51 20.13 -6.99
C SER A 427 8.45 20.67 -7.94
N ASN A 428 7.31 19.98 -8.02
CA ASN A 428 6.08 20.45 -8.64
C ASN A 428 4.95 20.28 -7.64
N GLU A 429 4.54 21.37 -7.03
CA GLU A 429 3.41 21.41 -6.09
C GLU A 429 2.17 21.83 -6.87
N VAL A 430 1.14 20.97 -6.87
CA VAL A 430 -0.11 21.19 -7.60
C VAL A 430 -1.20 21.61 -6.61
N PHE A 431 -1.82 22.76 -6.90
CA PHE A 431 -2.85 23.38 -6.06
C PHE A 431 -4.20 23.20 -6.73
N LEU A 432 -5.00 22.27 -6.22
CA LEU A 432 -6.35 22.01 -6.67
C LEU A 432 -7.35 22.36 -5.56
N ILE A 433 -8.43 23.05 -5.92
CA ILE A 433 -9.58 23.31 -5.02
C ILE A 433 -10.80 22.65 -5.63
N VAL A 434 -11.47 21.79 -4.87
CA VAL A 434 -12.75 21.19 -5.26
C VAL A 434 -13.66 21.18 -4.04
N GLY A 435 -14.84 21.78 -4.18
CA GLY A 435 -15.79 21.91 -3.08
C GLY A 435 -15.21 22.71 -1.91
N ASN A 436 -15.27 22.14 -0.72
CA ASN A 436 -14.81 22.69 0.56
C ASN A 436 -13.38 22.26 0.91
N TYR A 437 -12.64 21.66 -0.02
CA TYR A 437 -11.31 21.13 0.24
C TYR A 437 -10.26 21.63 -0.77
N ARG A 438 -9.04 21.70 -0.27
CA ARG A 438 -7.79 21.92 -0.99
C ARG A 438 -7.05 20.60 -1.08
N TYR A 439 -6.47 20.34 -2.24
CA TYR A 439 -5.68 19.16 -2.55
C TYR A 439 -4.31 19.64 -3.01
N ALA A 440 -3.29 19.42 -2.19
CA ALA A 440 -1.90 19.65 -2.56
C ALA A 440 -1.34 18.33 -3.08
N LEU A 441 -0.87 18.32 -4.34
CA LEU A 441 -0.17 17.16 -4.89
C LEU A 441 1.28 17.54 -5.13
N ASP A 442 2.16 17.00 -4.30
CA ASP A 442 3.60 17.23 -4.38
C ASP A 442 4.26 16.15 -5.22
N PHE A 443 4.93 16.55 -6.30
CA PHE A 443 5.70 15.64 -7.13
C PHE A 443 7.14 16.12 -7.26
N ASN A 444 8.06 15.40 -6.61
CA ASN A 444 9.48 15.74 -6.58
C ASN A 444 10.30 14.72 -7.36
N TYR A 445 11.34 15.16 -8.06
CA TYR A 445 12.27 14.26 -8.75
C TYR A 445 13.70 14.83 -8.88
N ASP A 446 14.73 13.98 -8.95
CA ASP A 446 16.12 14.42 -9.21
C ASP A 446 16.20 15.12 -10.60
N VAL A 447 16.76 16.34 -10.64
CA VAL A 447 16.86 17.12 -11.89
C VAL A 447 17.66 16.42 -12.99
N LYS A 448 18.48 15.43 -12.65
CA LYS A 448 19.21 14.59 -13.63
C LYS A 448 18.27 13.84 -14.58
N LEU A 449 17.03 13.60 -14.18
CA LEU A 449 16.02 12.99 -15.05
C LEU A 449 15.59 13.91 -16.21
N GLY A 450 15.83 15.23 -16.10
CA GLY A 450 15.56 16.18 -17.18
C GLY A 450 14.13 16.07 -17.74
N SER A 451 14.00 15.84 -19.04
CA SER A 451 12.71 15.69 -19.72
C SER A 451 11.94 14.42 -19.35
N GLU A 452 12.62 13.37 -18.89
CA GLU A 452 11.97 12.15 -18.43
C GLU A 452 11.21 12.40 -17.13
N GLY A 453 11.79 13.20 -16.21
CA GLY A 453 11.13 13.62 -14.98
C GLY A 453 9.89 14.47 -15.22
N GLU A 454 9.96 15.41 -16.17
CA GLU A 454 8.78 16.20 -16.59
C GLU A 454 7.70 15.30 -17.22
N SER A 455 8.11 14.37 -18.10
CA SER A 455 7.16 13.41 -18.68
C SER A 455 6.49 12.55 -17.61
N LEU A 456 7.24 12.15 -16.59
CA LEU A 456 6.75 11.36 -15.48
C LEU A 456 5.75 12.15 -14.63
N PHE A 457 6.06 13.39 -14.29
CA PHE A 457 5.13 14.30 -13.59
C PHE A 457 3.81 14.42 -14.36
N GLN A 458 3.87 14.78 -15.65
CA GLN A 458 2.67 14.98 -16.48
C GLN A 458 1.83 13.70 -16.59
N LYS A 459 2.45 12.54 -16.80
CA LYS A 459 1.75 11.24 -16.85
C LYS A 459 1.12 10.87 -15.51
N THR A 460 1.82 11.14 -14.41
CA THR A 460 1.31 10.88 -13.06
C THR A 460 0.08 11.74 -12.81
N MET A 461 0.17 13.06 -13.03
CA MET A 461 -0.95 13.99 -12.86
C MET A 461 -2.15 13.64 -13.74
N ALA A 462 -1.92 13.24 -15.00
CA ALA A 462 -2.99 12.80 -15.90
C ALA A 462 -3.69 11.50 -15.43
N SER A 463 -3.03 10.70 -14.58
CA SER A 463 -3.58 9.46 -14.03
C SER A 463 -4.32 9.64 -12.71
N VAL A 464 -4.12 10.77 -12.01
CA VAL A 464 -4.75 11.04 -10.72
C VAL A 464 -6.27 11.08 -10.88
N GLU A 465 -6.94 10.30 -10.04
CA GLU A 465 -8.38 10.34 -9.82
C GLU A 465 -8.64 10.56 -8.33
N LEU A 466 -9.39 11.61 -8.01
CA LEU A 466 -9.84 11.89 -6.65
C LEU A 466 -11.35 11.66 -6.55
N ASP A 467 -11.79 10.84 -5.61
CA ASP A 467 -13.20 10.73 -5.23
C ASP A 467 -13.57 11.90 -4.30
N THR A 468 -13.74 13.08 -4.89
CA THR A 468 -14.05 14.30 -4.13
C THR A 468 -15.42 14.23 -3.45
N ALA A 469 -16.34 13.40 -3.95
CA ALA A 469 -17.63 13.16 -3.30
C ALA A 469 -17.51 12.28 -2.06
N PHE A 470 -16.56 11.35 -2.03
CA PHE A 470 -16.17 10.64 -0.81
C PHE A 470 -15.55 11.61 0.20
N VAL A 471 -14.59 12.44 -0.22
CA VAL A 471 -13.94 13.41 0.68
C VAL A 471 -14.96 14.36 1.30
N GLU A 472 -15.85 14.95 0.51
CA GLU A 472 -16.92 15.83 1.03
C GLU A 472 -17.87 15.17 2.03
N ARG A 473 -18.04 13.85 1.93
CA ARG A 473 -18.96 13.12 2.79
C ARG A 473 -18.30 12.64 4.08
N GLU A 474 -17.05 12.19 4.00
CA GLU A 474 -16.35 11.52 5.11
C GLU A 474 -15.42 12.44 5.90
N PHE A 475 -14.87 13.48 5.26
CA PHE A 475 -13.89 14.36 5.90
C PHE A 475 -14.61 15.49 6.64
N GLY A 476 -13.97 15.98 7.70
CA GLY A 476 -14.41 17.12 8.49
C GLY A 476 -13.55 18.37 8.25
N LEU A 477 -13.53 19.27 9.23
CA LEU A 477 -12.60 20.40 9.20
C LEU A 477 -11.17 19.89 9.44
N ILE A 478 -10.29 20.13 8.46
CA ILE A 478 -8.86 19.82 8.51
C ILE A 478 -8.13 21.14 8.32
N GLU A 479 -7.54 21.65 9.40
CA GLU A 479 -6.72 22.86 9.34
C GLU A 479 -5.41 22.57 8.60
N ASP A 480 -4.97 23.52 7.79
CA ASP A 480 -3.65 23.46 7.17
C ASP A 480 -2.65 24.10 8.14
N GLU A 481 -1.83 23.30 8.80
CA GLU A 481 -0.83 23.82 9.74
C GLU A 481 0.19 24.74 9.05
N ASN A 482 0.44 24.59 7.75
CA ASN A 482 1.33 25.46 7.00
C ASN A 482 0.70 26.81 6.66
N ASP A 483 -0.63 26.87 6.54
CA ASP A 483 -1.38 28.07 6.18
C ASP A 483 -1.89 28.84 7.42
N THR A 484 -2.10 28.12 8.53
CA THR A 484 -2.79 28.61 9.73
C THR A 484 -1.98 28.54 11.02
N ALA A 485 -0.81 27.89 11.04
CA ALA A 485 0.11 28.13 12.15
C ALA A 485 0.60 29.56 12.01
N ILE A 486 0.01 30.43 12.82
CA ILE A 486 0.37 31.82 12.99
C ILE A 486 1.89 31.84 13.22
N ARG A 487 2.71 31.95 12.17
CA ARG A 487 4.19 31.95 12.24
C ARG A 487 4.70 33.11 13.10
N THR A 488 3.81 34.05 13.44
CA THR A 488 3.99 35.18 14.33
C THR A 488 3.53 34.94 15.78
N LYS A 489 2.75 33.88 16.06
CA LYS A 489 2.25 33.56 17.41
C LYS A 489 3.37 32.93 18.20
N LYS A 490 3.44 33.35 19.46
CA LYS A 490 4.42 32.88 20.42
C LYS A 490 3.72 32.25 21.62
N LEU A 491 4.38 31.29 22.22
CA LEU A 491 3.97 30.64 23.46
C LEU A 491 5.04 30.89 24.52
N THR A 492 4.65 31.48 25.65
CA THR A 492 5.54 31.62 26.79
C THR A 492 5.64 30.28 27.52
N LYS A 493 6.86 29.78 27.67
CA LYS A 493 7.23 28.65 28.51
C LYS A 493 8.00 29.17 29.72
N LYS A 494 7.83 28.53 30.87
CA LYS A 494 8.39 28.99 32.14
C LYS A 494 8.83 27.79 32.97
N SER A 495 10.00 27.93 33.59
CA SER A 495 10.52 27.06 34.62
C SER A 495 10.46 27.78 35.96
N ASN A 496 9.73 27.23 36.93
CA ASN A 496 9.74 27.72 38.30
C ASN A 496 10.91 27.13 39.08
N THR A 497 11.41 25.96 38.69
CA THR A 497 12.57 25.29 39.28
C THR A 497 13.84 26.06 38.94
N TYR A 498 14.09 26.27 37.63
CA TYR A 498 15.30 26.94 37.13
C TYR A 498 15.14 28.44 36.93
N LYS A 499 13.99 29.02 37.34
CA LYS A 499 13.73 30.47 37.40
C LYS A 499 13.96 31.20 36.07
N TYR A 500 13.45 30.68 34.97
CA TYR A 500 13.47 31.40 33.69
C TYR A 500 12.15 31.27 32.93
N SER A 501 11.95 32.17 31.97
CA SER A 501 10.88 32.05 30.97
C SER A 501 11.42 32.36 29.57
N ILE A 502 10.84 31.74 28.56
CA ILE A 502 11.20 31.89 27.15
C ILE A 502 9.93 31.93 26.29
N GLU A 503 9.93 32.70 25.21
CA GLU A 503 8.88 32.68 24.20
C GLU A 503 9.32 31.84 23.00
N LEU A 504 8.56 30.80 22.67
CA LEU A 504 8.80 29.94 21.52
C LEU A 504 7.77 30.21 20.41
N PRO A 505 8.11 30.07 19.12
CA PRO A 505 7.13 30.09 18.05
C PRO A 505 6.10 28.98 18.24
N ALA A 506 4.82 29.30 18.07
CA ALA A 506 3.73 28.36 18.34
C ALA A 506 3.67 27.19 17.34
N PHE A 507 4.31 27.36 16.17
CA PHE A 507 4.37 26.33 15.11
C PHE A 507 5.54 25.34 15.30
N TRP A 508 6.37 25.52 16.33
CA TRP A 508 7.40 24.56 16.66
C TRP A 508 6.80 23.37 17.41
N ASN A 509 7.17 22.17 16.98
CA ASN A 509 6.68 20.89 17.51
C ASN A 509 7.53 20.46 18.71
N GLY A 510 6.90 20.18 19.84
CA GLY A 510 7.59 19.80 21.07
C GLY A 510 7.93 18.31 21.14
N GLY A 511 9.20 17.97 21.30
CA GLY A 511 9.67 16.61 21.61
C GLY A 511 9.82 16.37 23.11
N ALA A 512 10.41 17.33 23.83
CA ALA A 512 10.49 17.35 25.29
C ALA A 512 10.01 18.73 25.76
N THR A 513 8.85 18.77 26.42
CA THR A 513 8.11 20.03 26.66
C THR A 513 7.99 20.44 28.11
N ASP A 514 8.55 19.64 29.02
CA ASP A 514 8.56 19.92 30.45
C ASP A 514 9.73 20.84 30.81
N PHE A 515 9.44 22.13 30.98
CA PHE A 515 10.44 23.15 31.34
C PHE A 515 10.88 23.07 32.82
N GLU A 516 10.28 22.20 33.61
CA GLU A 516 10.76 21.90 34.95
C GLU A 516 11.81 20.77 34.95
N SER A 517 12.02 20.09 33.82
CA SER A 517 13.14 19.15 33.61
C SER A 517 14.44 19.88 33.26
N ASP A 518 15.55 19.17 33.38
CA ASP A 518 16.89 19.58 32.96
C ASP A 518 17.09 19.65 31.44
N GLU A 519 16.13 19.19 30.63
CA GLU A 519 16.16 19.32 29.17
C GLU A 519 14.81 19.67 28.55
N PHE A 520 14.84 20.38 27.43
CA PHE A 520 13.69 20.55 26.54
C PHE A 520 14.13 20.47 25.08
N LEU A 521 13.19 20.11 24.20
CA LEU A 521 13.45 19.94 22.79
C LEU A 521 12.23 20.31 21.95
N TYR A 522 12.45 21.19 20.98
CA TYR A 522 11.48 21.60 19.97
C TYR A 522 12.06 21.44 18.57
N TYR A 523 11.19 21.20 17.60
CA TYR A 523 11.54 21.02 16.20
C TYR A 523 10.76 22.02 15.34
N ASP A 524 11.41 22.49 14.28
CA ASP A 524 10.69 23.02 13.12
C ASP A 524 10.92 22.09 11.92
N ARG A 525 10.47 22.49 10.73
CA ARG A 525 10.58 21.66 9.52
C ARG A 525 12.04 21.37 9.10
N PHE A 526 13.00 22.22 9.48
CA PHE A 526 14.38 22.20 8.98
C PHE A 526 15.44 22.19 10.08
N GLY A 527 15.03 22.25 11.34
CA GLY A 527 15.93 22.38 12.48
C GLY A 527 15.32 21.97 13.81
N SER A 528 16.13 22.11 14.85
CA SER A 528 15.73 21.81 16.22
C SER A 528 16.31 22.83 17.19
N PHE A 529 15.56 23.09 18.26
CA PHE A 529 15.97 23.93 19.37
C PHE A 529 15.93 23.12 20.67
N ALA A 530 17.10 22.89 21.25
CA ALA A 530 17.27 22.18 22.50
C ALA A 530 17.76 23.11 23.59
N GLY A 531 17.34 22.87 24.82
CA GLY A 531 17.91 23.47 26.02
C GLY A 531 18.31 22.39 27.01
N TYR A 532 19.45 22.59 27.66
CA TYR A 532 19.97 21.71 28.71
C TYR A 532 20.38 22.54 29.92
N ILE A 533 20.11 22.04 31.11
CA ILE A 533 20.51 22.63 32.38
C ILE A 533 21.63 21.78 32.97
N TYR A 534 22.77 22.42 33.22
CA TYR A 534 23.84 21.84 34.02
C TYR A 534 23.78 22.46 35.41
N GLU A 535 23.38 21.66 36.39
CA GLU A 535 23.22 22.09 37.77
C GLU A 535 24.58 22.26 38.47
N ASP A 536 24.71 23.31 39.30
CA ASP A 536 25.89 23.59 40.11
C ASP A 536 27.22 23.64 39.33
N ASP A 537 27.19 24.18 38.10
CA ASP A 537 28.36 24.30 37.22
C ASP A 537 28.57 25.73 36.68
N THR A 538 29.68 25.95 35.99
CA THR A 538 30.06 27.24 35.41
C THR A 538 30.10 27.17 33.89
N VAL A 539 29.84 28.30 33.22
CA VAL A 539 29.92 28.41 31.75
C VAL A 539 31.29 27.99 31.27
N LEU A 540 32.37 28.33 31.99
CA LEU A 540 33.74 27.95 31.61
C LEU A 540 33.93 26.43 31.58
N ASN A 541 33.43 25.70 32.57
CA ASN A 541 33.57 24.25 32.62
C ASN A 541 32.74 23.57 31.53
N VAL A 542 31.46 23.95 31.43
CA VAL A 542 30.51 23.39 30.47
C VAL A 542 30.97 23.69 29.04
N SER A 543 31.32 24.96 28.73
CA SER A 543 31.77 25.33 27.39
C SER A 543 33.09 24.65 27.01
N ASN A 544 34.03 24.47 27.95
CA ASN A 544 35.25 23.71 27.68
C ASN A 544 34.98 22.23 27.40
N SER A 545 34.03 21.60 28.13
CA SER A 545 33.64 20.21 27.89
C SER A 545 33.01 20.06 26.50
N ILE A 546 32.03 20.91 26.17
CA ILE A 546 31.35 20.87 24.88
C ILE A 546 32.32 21.20 23.73
N LEU A 547 33.21 22.19 23.90
CA LEU A 547 34.24 22.51 22.91
C LEU A 547 35.24 21.38 22.69
N LYS A 548 35.55 20.60 23.72
CA LYS A 548 36.41 19.42 23.59
C LYS A 548 35.75 18.38 22.69
N ASP A 549 34.45 18.13 22.86
CA ASP A 549 33.70 17.19 22.04
C ASP A 549 33.56 17.70 20.60
N ILE A 550 33.22 18.98 20.42
CA ILE A 550 33.14 19.63 19.10
C ILE A 550 34.46 19.50 18.35
N ARG A 551 35.60 19.82 19.00
CA ARG A 551 36.94 19.73 18.40
C ARG A 551 37.42 18.30 18.19
N GLY A 552 36.84 17.34 18.90
CA GLY A 552 37.13 15.91 18.75
C GLY A 552 36.66 15.34 17.40
N ASP A 553 35.56 15.86 16.86
CA ASP A 553 35.08 15.51 15.52
C ASP A 553 35.70 16.43 14.45
N LYS A 554 36.54 15.86 13.60
CA LYS A 554 37.23 16.58 12.52
C LYS A 554 36.29 17.12 11.44
N ARG A 555 35.02 16.70 11.41
CA ARG A 555 34.00 17.22 10.50
C ARG A 555 33.43 18.56 10.97
N ASN A 556 33.65 18.92 12.23
CA ASN A 556 33.19 20.18 12.80
C ASN A 556 34.17 21.31 12.52
N THR A 557 33.63 22.50 12.29
CA THR A 557 34.39 23.75 12.15
C THR A 557 33.75 24.81 13.02
N ILE A 558 34.48 25.30 14.02
CA ILE A 558 34.03 26.46 14.82
C ILE A 558 34.21 27.70 13.95
N SER A 559 33.10 28.27 13.49
CA SER A 559 33.07 29.44 12.62
C SER A 559 33.20 30.76 13.38
N SER A 560 32.68 30.81 14.62
CA SER A 560 32.87 31.94 15.52
C SER A 560 32.70 31.53 16.99
N SER A 561 33.34 32.26 17.89
CA SER A 561 33.10 32.26 19.33
C SER A 561 33.13 33.72 19.78
N SER A 562 32.11 34.16 20.51
CA SER A 562 31.89 35.55 20.87
C SER A 562 31.10 35.68 22.16
N SER A 563 31.24 36.81 22.85
CA SER A 563 30.38 37.14 23.99
C SER A 563 29.11 37.84 23.53
N THR A 564 27.99 37.58 24.22
CA THR A 564 26.68 38.20 23.99
C THR A 564 25.95 38.39 25.32
N THR A 565 24.70 38.82 25.29
CA THR A 565 23.84 38.93 26.46
C THR A 565 22.51 38.22 26.27
N ILE A 566 22.06 37.48 27.27
CA ILE A 566 20.74 36.82 27.32
C ILE A 566 20.08 37.24 28.63
N GLY A 567 18.84 37.75 28.59
CA GLY A 567 18.12 38.17 29.80
C GLY A 567 18.89 39.16 30.70
N GLY A 568 19.75 40.01 30.11
CA GLY A 568 20.61 40.96 30.84
C GLY A 568 21.87 40.36 31.47
N LYS A 569 22.12 39.06 31.31
CA LYS A 569 23.32 38.37 31.80
C LYS A 569 24.33 38.16 30.67
N SER A 570 25.62 38.08 31.03
CA SER A 570 26.68 37.71 30.10
C SER A 570 26.49 36.26 29.63
N ALA A 571 26.66 36.04 28.33
CA ALA A 571 26.54 34.73 27.72
C ALA A 571 27.68 34.52 26.69
N GLU A 572 28.04 33.27 26.46
CA GLU A 572 28.94 32.88 25.36
C GLU A 572 28.10 32.37 24.19
N LYS A 573 28.41 32.78 22.96
CA LYS A 573 27.85 32.25 21.71
C LYS A 573 28.94 31.61 20.88
N ILE A 574 28.72 30.36 20.48
CA ILE A 574 29.58 29.60 19.59
C ILE A 574 28.77 29.18 18.38
N VAL A 575 29.34 29.31 17.18
CA VAL A 575 28.70 28.86 15.94
C VAL A 575 29.54 27.78 15.30
N VAL A 576 28.95 26.59 15.13
CA VAL A 576 29.65 25.38 14.67
C VAL A 576 29.05 24.94 13.35
N LYS A 577 29.87 24.84 12.31
CA LYS A 577 29.48 24.21 11.05
C LYS A 577 29.86 22.75 11.07
N TYR A 578 28.99 21.88 10.55
CA TYR A 578 29.21 20.44 10.50
C TYR A 578 28.41 19.81 9.34
N VAL A 579 28.53 18.49 9.24
CA VAL A 579 27.75 17.66 8.31
C VAL A 579 26.93 16.69 9.15
N ASP A 580 25.61 16.73 9.01
CA ASP A 580 24.67 15.97 9.84
C ASP A 580 24.66 14.46 9.51
N SER A 581 23.79 13.69 10.18
CA SER A 581 23.66 12.26 9.92
C SER A 581 23.09 11.91 8.54
N ASN A 582 22.46 12.87 7.87
CA ASN A 582 21.95 12.76 6.50
C ASN A 582 22.96 13.27 5.47
N ASN A 583 24.18 13.59 5.90
CA ASN A 583 25.26 14.13 5.09
C ASN A 583 24.96 15.53 4.51
N LEU A 584 24.16 16.32 5.22
CA LEU A 584 23.78 17.68 4.85
C LEU A 584 24.62 18.72 5.63
N PRO A 585 25.14 19.76 4.94
CA PRO A 585 25.77 20.90 5.60
C PRO A 585 24.79 21.58 6.56
N SER A 586 25.19 21.69 7.82
CA SER A 586 24.36 22.23 8.90
C SER A 586 25.19 23.12 9.83
N THR A 587 24.49 23.98 10.56
CA THR A 587 25.07 24.91 11.52
C THR A 587 24.35 24.82 12.86
N ASP A 588 25.14 24.68 13.94
CA ASP A 588 24.67 24.81 15.31
C ASP A 588 25.00 26.20 15.85
N TYR A 589 24.00 26.83 16.46
CA TYR A 589 24.12 28.06 17.24
C TYR A 589 24.00 27.70 18.71
N VAL A 590 25.13 27.74 19.41
CA VAL A 590 25.27 27.27 20.78
C VAL A 590 25.42 28.47 21.70
N TYR A 591 24.60 28.55 22.74
CA TYR A 591 24.63 29.62 23.73
C TYR A 591 24.81 29.04 25.12
N PHE A 592 25.65 29.67 25.94
CA PHE A 592 25.86 29.32 27.34
C PHE A 592 25.60 30.54 28.21
N VAL A 593 24.77 30.40 29.24
CA VAL A 593 24.47 31.49 30.19
C VAL A 593 24.30 30.95 31.59
N GLU A 594 24.96 31.56 32.57
CA GLU A 594 24.82 31.20 33.98
C GLU A 594 23.59 31.85 34.61
N HIS A 595 22.85 31.09 35.41
CA HIS A 595 21.79 31.60 36.26
C HIS A 595 21.59 30.74 37.50
N ASN A 596 21.59 31.39 38.67
CA ASN A 596 21.32 30.75 39.98
C ASN A 596 22.19 29.52 40.28
N GLY A 597 23.47 29.56 39.90
CA GLY A 597 24.41 28.44 40.11
C GLY A 597 24.36 27.36 39.02
N ASN A 598 23.47 27.49 38.03
CA ASN A 598 23.33 26.56 36.92
C ASN A 598 23.78 27.18 35.60
N VAL A 599 24.12 26.36 34.61
CA VAL A 599 24.35 26.77 33.22
C VAL A 599 23.18 26.33 32.36
N LEU A 600 22.53 27.29 31.69
CA LEU A 600 21.60 27.00 30.61
C LEU A 600 22.37 26.97 29.28
N LEU A 601 22.46 25.78 28.70
CA LEU A 601 22.96 25.53 27.35
C LEU A 601 21.78 25.53 26.38
N LEU A 602 21.84 26.37 25.34
CA LEU A 602 20.84 26.40 24.27
C LEU A 602 21.51 26.06 22.95
N VAL A 603 20.93 25.13 22.20
CA VAL A 603 21.45 24.68 20.92
C VAL A 603 20.35 24.80 19.87
N TYR A 604 20.57 25.63 18.86
CA TYR A 604 19.73 25.62 17.66
C TYR A 604 20.50 25.03 16.49
N SER A 605 20.02 23.91 15.98
CA SER A 605 20.59 23.21 14.83
C SER A 605 19.71 23.48 13.61
N ILE A 606 20.31 23.89 12.49
CA ILE A 606 19.59 24.13 11.24
C ILE A 606 20.47 23.79 10.05
N THR A 607 19.89 23.27 8.98
CA THR A 607 20.58 23.06 7.70
C THR A 607 21.03 24.39 7.09
N ASP A 608 22.21 24.44 6.47
CA ASP A 608 22.73 25.67 5.87
C ASP A 608 21.81 26.21 4.76
N ALA A 609 21.08 25.31 4.08
CA ALA A 609 20.08 25.66 3.08
C ALA A 609 18.89 26.46 3.63
N ASN A 610 18.54 26.24 4.90
CA ASN A 610 17.35 26.82 5.53
C ASN A 610 17.69 27.87 6.59
N ALA A 611 18.97 28.11 6.87
CA ALA A 611 19.47 29.15 7.76
C ALA A 611 19.29 30.58 7.20
N THR A 612 18.09 30.93 6.75
CA THR A 612 17.73 32.22 6.16
C THR A 612 17.78 33.35 7.18
N THR A 613 17.83 34.61 6.71
CA THR A 613 17.72 35.78 7.59
C THR A 613 16.44 35.74 8.43
N THR A 614 15.33 35.26 7.85
CA THR A 614 14.06 35.10 8.57
C THR A 614 14.14 34.02 9.64
N ALA A 615 14.69 32.85 9.33
CA ALA A 615 14.84 31.76 10.31
C ALA A 615 15.77 32.16 11.47
N LEU A 616 16.93 32.74 11.17
CA LEU A 616 17.88 33.20 12.17
C LEU A 616 17.34 34.39 12.98
N GLY A 617 16.56 35.28 12.35
CA GLY A 617 15.86 36.35 13.07
C GLY A 617 14.82 35.81 14.05
N ARG A 618 14.14 34.70 13.72
CA ARG A 618 13.25 33.98 14.65
C ARG A 618 14.02 33.41 15.83
N LEU A 619 15.16 32.76 15.60
CA LEU A 619 16.04 32.29 16.67
C LEU A 619 16.49 33.45 17.57
N ASP A 620 16.97 34.55 16.99
CA ASP A 620 17.43 35.69 17.77
C ASP A 620 16.30 36.27 18.64
N ALA A 621 15.07 36.34 18.13
CA ALA A 621 13.90 36.74 18.90
C ALA A 621 13.58 35.77 20.06
N VAL A 622 13.76 34.46 19.86
CA VAL A 622 13.62 33.44 20.92
C VAL A 622 14.67 33.67 22.02
N ILE A 623 15.95 33.79 21.64
CA ILE A 623 17.04 34.01 22.59
C ILE A 623 16.85 35.32 23.38
N GLN A 624 16.44 36.41 22.71
CA GLN A 624 16.17 37.70 23.35
C GLN A 624 14.93 37.70 24.26
N SER A 625 14.00 36.76 24.06
CA SER A 625 12.80 36.65 24.89
C SER A 625 13.07 36.06 26.28
N ILE A 626 14.25 35.45 26.48
CA ILE A 626 14.60 34.78 27.73
C ILE A 626 14.69 35.81 28.85
N LYS A 627 13.94 35.55 29.92
CA LYS A 627 13.95 36.34 31.15
C LYS A 627 14.31 35.43 32.32
N PHE A 628 15.27 35.86 33.11
CA PHE A 628 15.62 35.24 34.39
C PHE A 628 14.77 35.86 35.50
N LEU A 629 14.21 35.02 36.37
CA LEU A 629 13.14 35.34 37.32
C LEU A 629 13.62 35.41 38.77
#